data_AF-A0A061EU95-F1
#
_entry.id   AF-A0A061EU95-F1
#
_cell.length_a   1.000
_cell.length_b   1.000
_cell.length_c   1.000
_cell.angle_alpha   90.00
_cell.angle_beta   90.00
_cell.angle_gamma   90.00
#
_symmetry.space_group_name_H-M   'P 1'
#
loop_
_entity.id
_entity.type
_entity.pdbx_description
1 polymer ?
#
loop_
_entity_poly.entity_id
_entity_poly.type
_entity_poly.pdbx_seq_one_letter_code
_entity_poly.pdbx_strand_id
1 'polypeptide(L)'
;MIHMALQKSIVAEGQSTNRPPLFDDSNYPYWSTRMSIYIRAINYEMWDVITDGTFMPSTVNVVTNELMPKPRSEWIEAETKKVQINFKAINTLHCTLTPTEFNKISSGTTAKQVWKKLRTIHEETYQVKESKIALLTHNYEMFKMEYGEDITSMFDRFTNITNKLTQLGKPIPEHELVKRLLRSLPKSWKPKVTAIREAKDLNIITLNGICGSLLTHEIELKEEEEEEDQREAKEKKKSIALKASILEEELEELFYDDDEELALIARKFRKLMGKRN
;
A
#
# COMPACT_ATOMS: atom_id res chain seq x y z
N MET A 1 27.29 -23.35 17.26
CA MET A 1 26.63 -24.64 16.94
C MET A 1 25.19 -24.31 16.58
N ILE A 2 24.81 -24.65 15.35
CA ILE A 2 23.70 -24.07 14.58
C ILE A 2 22.34 -24.41 15.19
N HIS A 3 21.49 -23.40 15.41
CA HIS A 3 20.09 -23.58 15.77
C HIS A 3 19.34 -24.03 14.51
N MET A 4 19.08 -25.33 14.40
CA MET A 4 18.25 -25.89 13.33
C MET A 4 16.82 -25.38 13.49
N ALA A 5 16.40 -24.47 12.60
CA ALA A 5 15.00 -24.23 12.36
C ALA A 5 14.40 -25.52 11.77
N LEU A 6 13.44 -26.11 12.48
CA LEU A 6 12.60 -27.18 11.96
C LEU A 6 11.78 -26.62 10.78
N GLN A 7 12.31 -26.80 9.57
CA GLN A 7 11.54 -26.65 8.35
C GLN A 7 10.49 -27.76 8.35
N LYS A 8 9.25 -27.42 8.71
CA LYS A 8 8.09 -28.29 8.47
C LYS A 8 8.04 -28.53 6.97
N SER A 9 8.53 -29.69 6.54
CA SER A 9 8.21 -30.27 5.25
C SER A 9 6.69 -30.41 5.18
N ILE A 10 6.03 -29.52 4.44
CA ILE A 10 4.62 -29.65 4.11
C ILE A 10 4.58 -30.69 2.98
N VAL A 11 4.42 -31.96 3.35
CA VAL A 11 3.80 -32.91 2.45
C VAL A 11 2.38 -32.40 2.25
N ALA A 12 2.05 -31.93 1.04
CA ALA A 12 0.73 -31.40 0.72
C ALA A 12 -0.26 -32.56 0.58
N GLU A 13 -0.66 -33.16 1.70
CA GLU A 13 -1.80 -34.05 1.75
C GLU A 13 -3.10 -33.27 1.52
N GLY A 14 -4.09 -33.92 0.89
CA GLY A 14 -5.42 -33.34 0.71
C GLY A 14 -6.13 -33.09 2.04
N GLN A 15 -7.07 -32.15 2.05
CA GLN A 15 -7.86 -31.88 3.26
C GLN A 15 -8.89 -32.99 3.55
N SER A 16 -9.27 -33.14 4.83
CA SER A 16 -10.26 -34.13 5.26
C SER A 16 -11.62 -33.92 4.60
N THR A 17 -12.24 -35.01 4.15
CA THR A 17 -13.64 -35.04 3.70
C THR A 17 -14.63 -35.20 4.84
N ASN A 18 -14.17 -35.69 6.00
CA ASN A 18 -15.02 -36.07 7.13
C ASN A 18 -14.95 -35.07 8.29
N ARG A 19 -13.93 -34.20 8.33
CA ARG A 19 -13.78 -33.15 9.34
C ARG A 19 -14.14 -31.81 8.72
N PRO A 20 -14.86 -30.95 9.45
CA PRO A 20 -15.21 -29.64 8.91
C PRO A 20 -13.94 -28.77 8.79
N PRO A 21 -13.86 -27.85 7.81
CA PRO A 21 -12.69 -27.01 7.60
C PRO A 21 -12.49 -26.06 8.77
N LEU A 22 -11.32 -26.08 9.40
CA LEU A 22 -10.98 -25.17 10.49
C LEU A 22 -10.84 -23.73 9.95
N PHE A 23 -11.38 -22.76 10.68
CA PHE A 23 -11.23 -21.34 10.42
C PHE A 23 -10.16 -20.73 11.33
N ASP A 24 -9.12 -20.15 10.73
CA ASP A 24 -7.95 -19.58 11.40
C ASP A 24 -7.82 -18.07 11.19
N ASP A 25 -8.91 -17.38 10.82
CA ASP A 25 -8.96 -15.93 10.55
C ASP A 25 -8.14 -15.47 9.32
N SER A 26 -7.53 -16.39 8.55
CA SER A 26 -6.62 -16.02 7.46
C SER A 26 -7.33 -15.68 6.13
N ASN A 27 -8.33 -16.48 5.76
CA ASN A 27 -9.00 -16.38 4.46
C ASN A 27 -10.49 -16.77 4.58
N TYR A 28 -11.29 -15.82 5.03
CA TYR A 28 -12.73 -16.02 5.22
C TYR A 28 -13.49 -16.43 3.95
N PRO A 29 -13.26 -15.83 2.75
CA PRO A 29 -13.98 -16.27 1.54
C PRO A 29 -13.69 -17.72 1.16
N TYR A 30 -12.43 -18.15 1.26
CA TYR A 30 -12.06 -19.54 1.03
C TYR A 30 -12.74 -20.47 2.04
N TRP A 31 -12.61 -20.15 3.33
CA TRP A 31 -13.19 -20.96 4.40
C TRP A 31 -14.72 -21.04 4.30
N SER A 32 -15.41 -19.90 4.13
CA SER A 32 -16.87 -19.84 4.06
C SER A 32 -17.42 -20.64 2.89
N THR A 33 -16.77 -20.59 1.72
CA THR A 33 -17.10 -21.43 0.57
C THR A 33 -16.98 -22.91 0.92
N ARG A 34 -15.84 -23.33 1.46
CA ARG A 34 -15.59 -24.73 1.84
C ARG A 34 -16.55 -25.24 2.92
N MET A 35 -16.82 -24.41 3.92
CA MET A 35 -17.74 -24.74 5.01
C MET A 35 -19.18 -24.89 4.50
N SER A 36 -19.60 -24.02 3.58
CA SER A 36 -20.93 -24.08 2.97
C SER A 36 -21.14 -25.37 2.15
N ILE A 37 -20.09 -25.85 1.47
CA ILE A 37 -20.09 -27.12 0.73
C ILE A 37 -20.12 -28.30 1.71
N TYR A 38 -19.28 -28.26 2.75
CA TYR A 38 -19.21 -29.31 3.76
C TYR A 38 -20.56 -29.53 4.44
N ILE A 39 -21.23 -28.47 4.90
CA ILE A 39 -22.54 -28.58 5.55
C ILE A 39 -23.58 -29.20 4.62
N ARG A 40 -23.65 -28.73 3.36
CA ARG A 40 -24.57 -29.29 2.35
C ARG A 40 -24.31 -30.77 2.07
N ALA A 41 -23.04 -31.18 2.09
CA ALA A 41 -22.66 -32.57 1.85
C ALA A 41 -23.08 -33.49 3.01
N ILE A 42 -23.03 -33.04 4.26
CA ILE A 42 -23.40 -33.86 5.42
C ILE A 42 -24.91 -33.87 5.71
N ASN A 43 -25.60 -32.74 5.51
CA ASN A 43 -27.04 -32.60 5.67
C ASN A 43 -27.49 -31.26 5.06
N TYR A 44 -28.22 -31.33 3.95
CA TYR A 44 -28.70 -30.14 3.26
C TYR A 44 -29.66 -29.29 4.10
N GLU A 45 -30.51 -29.90 4.93
CA GLU A 45 -31.45 -29.17 5.80
C GLU A 45 -30.72 -28.29 6.84
N MET A 46 -29.49 -28.64 7.21
CA MET A 46 -28.67 -27.78 8.09
C MET A 46 -28.31 -26.48 7.39
N TRP A 47 -28.09 -26.51 6.07
CA TRP A 47 -27.83 -25.30 5.30
C TRP A 47 -29.08 -24.42 5.20
N ASP A 48 -30.25 -25.01 4.98
CA ASP A 48 -31.52 -24.26 4.92
C ASP A 48 -31.80 -23.54 6.24
N VAL A 49 -31.56 -24.19 7.39
CA VAL A 49 -31.71 -23.55 8.70
C VAL A 49 -30.68 -22.41 8.92
N ILE A 50 -29.49 -22.51 8.32
CA ILE A 50 -28.49 -21.45 8.37
C ILE A 50 -28.91 -20.23 7.53
N THR A 51 -29.52 -20.42 6.36
CA THR A 51 -29.92 -19.30 5.50
C THR A 51 -31.29 -18.73 5.85
N ASP A 52 -32.26 -19.59 6.10
CA ASP A 52 -33.67 -19.22 6.15
C ASP A 52 -34.11 -19.00 7.60
N GLY A 53 -33.56 -19.78 8.53
CA GLY A 53 -33.75 -19.63 9.96
C GLY A 53 -34.25 -20.92 10.62
N THR A 54 -34.32 -20.92 11.94
CA THR A 54 -34.80 -22.09 12.67
C THR A 54 -36.31 -22.26 12.52
N PHE A 55 -36.74 -23.51 12.39
CA PHE A 55 -38.13 -23.88 12.60
C PHE A 55 -38.48 -23.69 14.08
N MET A 56 -39.67 -23.13 14.35
CA MET A 56 -40.26 -23.07 15.68
C MET A 56 -41.60 -23.80 15.65
N PRO A 57 -41.79 -24.86 16.46
CA PRO A 57 -43.09 -25.51 16.58
C PRO A 57 -44.13 -24.51 17.08
N SER A 58 -45.20 -24.31 16.32
CA SER A 58 -46.24 -23.32 16.60
C SER A 58 -47.63 -23.90 16.38
N THR A 59 -48.60 -23.44 17.17
CA THR A 59 -50.02 -23.76 17.05
C THR A 59 -50.80 -22.49 16.72
N VAL A 60 -51.97 -22.62 16.13
CA VAL A 60 -52.85 -21.48 15.85
C VAL A 60 -53.70 -21.20 17.08
N ASN A 61 -53.67 -19.97 17.56
CA ASN A 61 -54.59 -19.50 18.58
C ASN A 61 -56.00 -19.47 17.98
N VAL A 62 -56.89 -20.32 18.48
CA VAL A 62 -58.26 -20.49 17.95
C VAL A 62 -59.11 -19.21 18.06
N VAL A 63 -58.74 -18.30 18.96
CA VAL A 63 -59.45 -17.04 19.20
C VAL A 63 -58.89 -15.90 18.35
N THR A 64 -57.57 -15.78 18.23
CA THR A 64 -56.92 -14.66 17.51
C THR A 64 -56.48 -15.01 16.08
N ASN A 65 -56.53 -16.29 15.71
CA ASN A 65 -56.01 -16.84 14.45
C ASN A 65 -54.51 -16.57 14.21
N GLU A 66 -53.75 -16.30 15.28
CA GLU A 66 -52.31 -16.04 15.24
C GLU A 66 -51.49 -17.29 15.59
N LEU A 67 -50.26 -17.37 15.06
CA LEU A 67 -49.32 -18.44 15.40
C LEU A 67 -48.64 -18.17 16.74
N MET A 68 -48.78 -19.09 17.70
CA MET A 68 -48.10 -19.04 18.98
C MET A 68 -47.14 -20.23 19.16
N PRO A 69 -45.98 -20.06 19.80
CA PRO A 69 -45.07 -21.16 20.10
C PRO A 69 -45.75 -22.25 20.94
N LYS A 70 -45.56 -23.52 20.54
CA LYS A 70 -46.04 -24.67 21.33
C LYS A 70 -45.10 -24.95 22.51
N PRO A 71 -45.62 -25.30 23.70
CA PRO A 71 -44.80 -25.77 24.80
C PRO A 71 -44.10 -27.09 24.43
N ARG A 72 -42.90 -27.31 24.96
CA ARG A 72 -42.05 -28.46 24.58
C ARG A 72 -42.71 -29.83 24.80
N SER A 73 -43.61 -29.95 25.77
CA SER A 73 -44.38 -31.17 26.05
C SER A 73 -45.31 -31.60 24.93
N GLU A 74 -45.69 -30.69 24.04
CA GLU A 74 -46.63 -30.93 22.94
C GLU A 74 -45.93 -31.20 21.60
N TRP A 75 -44.59 -31.16 21.57
CA TRP A 75 -43.84 -31.30 20.33
C TRP A 75 -43.86 -32.76 19.85
N ILE A 76 -44.19 -32.95 18.57
CA ILE A 76 -44.08 -34.27 17.96
C ILE A 76 -42.64 -34.58 17.55
N GLU A 77 -42.34 -35.85 17.27
CA GLU A 77 -41.00 -36.30 16.88
C GLU A 77 -40.46 -35.53 15.65
N ALA A 78 -41.31 -35.31 14.64
CA ALA A 78 -40.95 -34.57 13.44
C ALA A 78 -40.57 -33.10 13.73
N GLU A 79 -41.31 -32.43 14.61
CA GLU A 79 -41.03 -31.05 15.05
C GLU A 79 -39.72 -31.00 15.86
N THR A 80 -39.50 -31.98 16.74
CA THR A 80 -38.25 -32.13 17.49
C THR A 80 -37.05 -32.31 16.57
N LYS A 81 -37.15 -33.15 15.54
CA LYS A 81 -36.08 -33.36 14.55
C LYS A 81 -35.74 -32.05 13.84
N LYS A 82 -36.74 -31.27 13.42
CA LYS A 82 -36.54 -29.96 12.78
C LYS A 82 -35.79 -28.97 13.67
N VAL A 83 -36.17 -28.87 14.94
CA VAL A 83 -35.45 -28.00 15.91
C VAL A 83 -34.03 -28.51 16.16
N GLN A 84 -33.82 -29.82 16.20
CA GLN A 84 -32.50 -30.42 16.41
C GLN A 84 -31.51 -30.07 15.28
N ILE A 85 -31.98 -29.89 14.04
CA ILE A 85 -31.14 -29.49 12.89
C ILE A 85 -30.45 -28.15 13.16
N ASN A 86 -31.14 -27.18 13.77
CA ASN A 86 -30.53 -25.90 14.17
C ASN A 86 -29.35 -26.11 15.12
N PHE A 87 -29.53 -26.93 16.16
CA PHE A 87 -28.46 -27.20 17.12
C PHE A 87 -27.31 -27.99 16.52
N LYS A 88 -27.59 -28.93 15.62
CA LYS A 88 -26.54 -29.60 14.82
C LYS A 88 -25.75 -28.58 14.00
N ALA A 89 -26.42 -27.63 13.37
CA ALA A 89 -25.79 -26.59 12.54
C ALA A 89 -24.90 -25.66 13.38
N ILE A 90 -25.40 -25.21 14.53
CA ILE A 90 -24.60 -24.45 15.50
C ILE A 90 -23.37 -25.23 15.93
N ASN A 91 -23.54 -26.50 16.33
CA ASN A 91 -22.43 -27.34 16.77
C ASN A 91 -21.38 -27.51 15.66
N THR A 92 -21.81 -27.82 14.44
CA THR A 92 -20.91 -27.95 13.28
C THR A 92 -20.16 -26.66 12.99
N LEU A 93 -20.81 -25.49 13.06
CA LEU A 93 -20.15 -24.20 12.92
C LEU A 93 -19.13 -23.98 14.05
N HIS A 94 -19.50 -24.22 15.31
CA HIS A 94 -18.60 -24.03 16.44
C HIS A 94 -17.37 -24.96 16.40
N CYS A 95 -17.52 -26.20 15.93
CA CYS A 95 -16.39 -27.14 15.79
C CYS A 95 -15.32 -26.67 14.79
N THR A 96 -15.62 -25.67 13.95
CA THR A 96 -14.64 -25.11 13.00
C THR A 96 -13.94 -23.86 13.51
N LEU A 97 -14.33 -23.34 14.66
CA LEU A 97 -13.82 -22.07 15.14
C LEU A 97 -12.73 -22.28 16.18
N THR A 98 -11.71 -21.43 16.12
CA THR A 98 -10.79 -21.26 17.25
C THR A 98 -11.52 -20.62 18.44
N PRO A 99 -10.99 -20.73 19.67
CA PRO A 99 -11.59 -20.08 20.83
C PRO A 99 -11.79 -18.56 20.67
N THR A 100 -10.87 -17.90 19.97
CA THR A 100 -10.97 -16.46 19.67
C THR A 100 -12.15 -16.15 18.76
N GLU A 101 -12.36 -16.95 17.71
CA GLU A 101 -13.48 -16.79 16.78
C GLU A 101 -14.81 -17.17 17.40
N PHE A 102 -14.84 -18.23 18.20
CA PHE A 102 -16.01 -18.62 18.97
C PHE A 102 -16.50 -17.48 19.88
N ASN A 103 -15.59 -16.83 20.61
CA ASN A 103 -15.95 -15.75 21.54
C ASN A 103 -16.63 -14.55 20.83
N LYS A 104 -16.26 -14.27 19.57
CA LYS A 104 -16.85 -13.17 18.78
C LYS A 104 -18.31 -13.43 18.40
N ILE A 105 -18.71 -14.71 18.29
CA ILE A 105 -20.02 -15.12 17.73
C ILE A 105 -20.89 -15.92 18.72
N SER A 106 -20.38 -16.23 19.90
CA SER A 106 -20.99 -17.07 20.96
C SER A 106 -22.38 -16.60 21.44
N SER A 107 -22.69 -15.32 21.26
CA SER A 107 -24.01 -14.75 21.59
C SER A 107 -25.11 -15.08 20.56
N GLY A 108 -24.81 -15.82 19.49
CA GLY A 108 -25.81 -16.29 18.53
C GLY A 108 -26.59 -17.49 19.09
N THR A 109 -27.93 -17.41 19.12
CA THR A 109 -28.80 -18.49 19.62
C THR A 109 -29.35 -19.40 18.51
N THR A 110 -29.20 -18.98 17.25
CA THR A 110 -29.60 -19.74 16.05
C THR A 110 -28.44 -19.89 15.09
N ALA A 111 -28.43 -20.95 14.28
CA ALA A 111 -27.40 -21.16 13.26
C ALA A 111 -27.31 -19.99 12.27
N LYS A 112 -28.46 -19.42 11.90
CA LYS A 112 -28.55 -18.21 11.07
C LYS A 112 -27.88 -17.00 11.70
N GLN A 113 -28.11 -16.75 12.99
CA GLN A 113 -27.44 -15.65 13.70
C GLN A 113 -25.93 -15.86 13.78
N VAL A 114 -25.50 -17.09 14.10
CA VAL A 114 -24.08 -17.46 14.15
C VAL A 114 -23.41 -17.21 12.79
N TRP A 115 -23.98 -17.75 11.72
CA TRP A 115 -23.46 -17.57 10.36
C TRP A 115 -23.49 -16.10 9.92
N LYS A 116 -24.56 -15.37 10.21
CA LYS A 116 -24.66 -13.94 9.90
C LYS A 116 -23.58 -13.14 10.61
N LYS A 117 -23.32 -13.39 11.90
CA LYS A 117 -22.25 -12.69 12.64
C LYS A 117 -20.88 -13.01 12.06
N LEU A 118 -20.60 -14.27 11.73
CA LEU A 118 -19.35 -14.66 11.04
C LEU A 118 -19.19 -13.88 9.74
N ARG A 119 -20.24 -13.80 8.92
CA ARG A 119 -20.22 -13.01 7.68
C ARG A 119 -19.98 -11.53 7.94
N THR A 120 -20.75 -10.91 8.82
CA THR A 120 -20.61 -9.47 9.11
C THR A 120 -19.20 -9.13 9.61
N ILE A 121 -18.65 -9.89 10.55
CA ILE A 121 -17.33 -9.62 11.12
C ILE A 121 -16.23 -9.77 10.07
N HIS A 122 -16.28 -10.83 9.27
CA HIS A 122 -15.16 -11.22 8.42
C HIS A 122 -15.28 -10.78 6.97
N GLU A 123 -16.48 -10.76 6.40
CA GLU A 123 -16.71 -10.30 5.03
C GLU A 123 -16.45 -8.79 4.93
N GLU A 124 -16.90 -7.98 5.89
CA GLU A 124 -16.60 -6.53 5.94
C GLU A 124 -15.09 -6.29 6.12
N THR A 125 -14.47 -6.99 7.09
CA THR A 125 -13.03 -6.88 7.34
C THR A 125 -12.20 -7.32 6.14
N TYR A 126 -12.59 -8.42 5.48
CA TYR A 126 -11.93 -8.93 4.29
C TYR A 126 -12.10 -7.98 3.10
N GLN A 127 -13.31 -7.47 2.86
CA GLN A 127 -13.54 -6.48 1.79
C GLN A 127 -12.70 -5.21 2.00
N VAL A 128 -12.59 -4.72 3.25
CA VAL A 128 -11.71 -3.60 3.59
C VAL A 128 -10.24 -3.97 3.35
N LYS A 129 -9.82 -5.17 3.73
CA LYS A 129 -8.46 -5.68 3.48
C LYS A 129 -8.14 -5.75 1.99
N GLU A 130 -9.00 -6.36 1.18
CA GLU A 130 -8.84 -6.44 -0.28
C GLU A 130 -8.86 -5.07 -0.94
N SER A 131 -9.74 -4.16 -0.50
CA SER A 131 -9.78 -2.78 -1.02
C SER A 131 -8.48 -2.03 -0.74
N LYS A 132 -7.92 -2.18 0.48
CA LYS A 132 -6.61 -1.62 0.83
C LYS A 132 -5.48 -2.22 0.01
N ILE A 133 -5.51 -3.55 -0.19
CA ILE A 133 -4.55 -4.24 -1.04
C ILE A 133 -4.63 -3.70 -2.47
N ALA A 134 -5.83 -3.63 -3.05
CA ALA A 134 -6.03 -3.14 -4.41
C ALA A 134 -5.52 -1.71 -4.60
N LEU A 135 -5.83 -0.81 -3.66
CA LEU A 135 -5.34 0.57 -3.68
C LEU A 135 -3.81 0.63 -3.58
N LEU A 136 -3.20 -0.13 -2.67
CA LEU A 136 -1.74 -0.16 -2.52
C LEU A 136 -1.04 -0.78 -3.72
N THR A 137 -1.60 -1.85 -4.30
CA THR A 137 -1.11 -2.45 -5.54
C THR A 137 -1.15 -1.43 -6.67
N HIS A 138 -2.26 -0.69 -6.81
CA HIS A 138 -2.35 0.38 -7.81
C HIS A 138 -1.29 1.47 -7.57
N ASN A 139 -1.14 1.95 -6.34
CA ASN A 139 -0.11 2.95 -5.99
C ASN A 139 1.31 2.45 -6.25
N TYR A 140 1.57 1.16 -6.02
CA TYR A 140 2.85 0.51 -6.34
C TYR A 140 3.08 0.40 -7.86
N GLU A 141 2.06 0.04 -8.63
CA GLU A 141 2.15 -0.10 -10.08
C GLU A 141 2.35 1.24 -10.80
N MET A 142 1.68 2.28 -10.30
CA MET A 142 1.75 3.65 -10.80
C MET A 142 2.88 4.47 -10.16
N PHE A 143 3.68 3.84 -9.28
CA PHE A 143 4.73 4.53 -8.55
C PHE A 143 5.73 5.18 -9.51
N LYS A 144 6.02 6.45 -9.28
CA LYS A 144 6.99 7.26 -10.00
C LYS A 144 7.58 8.30 -9.06
N MET A 145 8.81 8.68 -9.32
CA MET A 145 9.43 9.83 -8.66
C MET A 145 8.64 11.10 -8.98
N GLU A 146 8.37 11.90 -7.97
CA GLU A 146 7.66 13.17 -8.09
C GLU A 146 8.62 14.29 -8.52
N TYR A 147 8.06 15.39 -9.00
CA TYR A 147 8.87 16.52 -9.45
C TYR A 147 9.53 17.21 -8.25
N GLY A 148 10.86 17.32 -8.27
CA GLY A 148 11.65 17.91 -7.18
C GLY A 148 11.78 17.02 -5.95
N GLU A 149 11.32 15.77 -6.01
CA GLU A 149 11.55 14.76 -4.97
C GLU A 149 13.02 14.30 -5.00
N ASP A 150 13.64 14.07 -3.84
CA ASP A 150 14.96 13.44 -3.74
C ASP A 150 14.87 11.91 -3.63
N ILE A 151 15.99 11.20 -3.84
CA ILE A 151 16.04 9.73 -3.81
C ILE A 151 15.63 9.16 -2.45
N THR A 152 15.96 9.81 -1.34
CA THR A 152 15.61 9.33 0.02
C THR A 152 14.10 9.41 0.22
N SER A 153 13.50 10.55 -0.10
CA SER A 153 12.05 10.78 -0.04
C SER A 153 11.29 9.78 -0.92
N MET A 154 11.76 9.55 -2.14
CA MET A 154 11.20 8.54 -3.05
C MET A 154 11.28 7.14 -2.44
N PHE A 155 12.44 6.78 -1.87
CA PHE A 155 12.67 5.47 -1.29
C PHE A 155 11.78 5.20 -0.06
N ASP A 156 11.57 6.21 0.78
CA ASP A 156 10.71 6.11 1.96
C ASP A 156 9.25 5.87 1.57
N ARG A 157 8.74 6.60 0.56
CA ARG A 157 7.38 6.36 0.04
C ARG A 157 7.25 4.97 -0.56
N PHE A 158 8.23 4.54 -1.35
CA PHE A 158 8.24 3.21 -1.96
C PHE A 158 8.20 2.11 -0.89
N THR A 159 9.08 2.21 0.11
CA THR A 159 9.20 1.26 1.23
C THR A 159 7.95 1.24 2.09
N ASN A 160 7.29 2.39 2.30
CA ASN A 160 6.02 2.48 3.02
C ASN A 160 4.92 1.66 2.31
N ILE A 161 4.81 1.77 0.99
CA ILE A 161 3.82 1.02 0.20
C ILE A 161 4.09 -0.49 0.28
N THR A 162 5.34 -0.91 0.07
CA THR A 162 5.73 -2.33 0.04
C THR A 162 5.61 -2.98 1.42
N ASN A 163 5.94 -2.26 2.49
CA ASN A 163 5.75 -2.72 3.86
C ASN A 163 4.26 -2.90 4.19
N LYS A 164 3.39 -1.97 3.80
CA LYS A 164 1.94 -2.10 3.99
C LYS A 164 1.37 -3.30 3.23
N LEU A 165 1.80 -3.53 1.99
CA LEU A 165 1.42 -4.71 1.21
C LEU A 165 1.87 -6.02 1.88
N THR A 166 3.09 -6.04 2.40
CA THR A 166 3.64 -7.18 3.14
C THR A 166 2.85 -7.47 4.42
N GLN A 167 2.51 -6.43 5.20
CA GLN A 167 1.67 -6.55 6.40
C GLN A 167 0.27 -7.10 6.08
N LEU A 168 -0.26 -6.82 4.90
CA LEU A 168 -1.56 -7.34 4.45
C LEU A 168 -1.47 -8.75 3.84
N GLY A 169 -0.30 -9.37 3.79
CA GLY A 169 -0.09 -10.72 3.30
C GLY A 169 0.18 -10.82 1.79
N LYS A 170 0.54 -9.72 1.13
CA LYS A 170 1.02 -9.72 -0.27
C LYS A 170 2.48 -9.23 -0.34
N PRO A 171 3.45 -10.01 0.14
CA PRO A 171 4.87 -9.67 -0.02
C PRO A 171 5.23 -9.68 -1.51
N ILE A 172 6.01 -8.68 -1.93
CA ILE A 172 6.54 -8.59 -3.29
C ILE A 172 8.00 -9.07 -3.27
N PRO A 173 8.41 -9.96 -4.18
CA PRO A 173 9.80 -10.41 -4.26
C PRO A 173 10.79 -9.25 -4.45
N GLU A 174 11.94 -9.33 -3.76
CA GLU A 174 12.99 -8.29 -3.76
C GLU A 174 13.40 -7.84 -5.18
N HIS A 175 13.56 -8.79 -6.10
CA HIS A 175 13.95 -8.50 -7.48
C HIS A 175 12.89 -7.70 -8.26
N GLU A 176 11.60 -7.89 -7.95
CA GLU A 176 10.52 -7.10 -8.54
C GLU A 176 10.49 -5.67 -7.97
N LEU A 177 10.78 -5.53 -6.66
CA LEU A 177 10.95 -4.23 -6.01
C LEU A 177 12.07 -3.42 -6.67
N VAL A 178 13.24 -4.03 -6.86
CA VAL A 178 14.38 -3.41 -7.56
C VAL A 178 14.00 -2.97 -8.97
N LYS A 179 13.40 -3.88 -9.76
CA LYS A 179 12.99 -3.57 -11.15
C LYS A 179 11.97 -2.45 -11.19
N ARG A 180 11.02 -2.40 -10.24
CA ARG A 180 10.04 -1.33 -10.14
C ARG A 180 10.68 0.00 -9.77
N LEU A 181 11.51 0.04 -8.74
CA LEU A 181 12.19 1.27 -8.30
C LEU A 181 12.98 1.91 -9.46
N LEU A 182 13.79 1.11 -10.17
CA LEU A 182 14.56 1.59 -11.32
C LEU A 182 13.70 2.10 -12.50
N ARG A 183 12.48 1.56 -12.68
CA ARG A 183 11.53 2.04 -13.70
C ARG A 183 10.79 3.31 -13.29
N SER A 184 10.77 3.61 -11.99
CA SER A 184 10.05 4.74 -11.40
C SER A 184 10.85 6.04 -11.46
N LEU A 185 12.14 5.95 -11.78
CA LEU A 185 13.04 7.10 -11.89
C LEU A 185 12.76 7.95 -13.16
N PRO A 186 13.01 9.27 -13.12
CA PRO A 186 12.88 10.17 -14.26
C PRO A 186 13.82 9.80 -15.41
N LYS A 187 13.52 10.32 -16.61
CA LYS A 187 14.33 10.06 -17.82
C LYS A 187 15.80 10.53 -17.69
N SER A 188 16.07 11.54 -16.88
CA SER A 188 17.44 12.03 -16.61
C SER A 188 18.33 10.96 -15.99
N TRP A 189 17.76 10.02 -15.23
CA TRP A 189 18.48 8.92 -14.59
C TRP A 189 18.76 7.73 -15.51
N LYS A 190 18.31 7.78 -16.77
CA LYS A 190 18.45 6.67 -17.73
C LYS A 190 19.90 6.19 -17.93
N PRO A 191 20.93 7.05 -18.02
CA PRO A 191 22.32 6.60 -18.12
C PRO A 191 22.75 5.76 -16.91
N LYS A 192 22.48 6.24 -15.69
CA LYS A 192 22.80 5.53 -14.44
C LYS A 192 22.06 4.20 -14.34
N VAL A 193 20.76 4.18 -14.66
CA VAL A 193 19.95 2.96 -14.68
C VAL A 193 20.51 1.92 -15.66
N THR A 194 20.99 2.36 -16.83
CA THR A 194 21.60 1.47 -17.84
C THR A 194 22.90 0.87 -17.33
N ALA A 195 23.79 1.70 -16.77
CA ALA A 195 25.04 1.23 -16.17
C ALA A 195 24.81 0.21 -15.04
N ILE A 196 23.80 0.44 -14.18
CA ILE A 196 23.44 -0.52 -13.11
C ILE A 196 22.97 -1.85 -13.68
N ARG A 197 22.17 -1.84 -14.75
CA ARG A 197 21.66 -3.06 -15.40
C ARG A 197 22.74 -3.87 -16.09
N GLU A 198 23.74 -3.20 -16.64
CA GLU A 198 24.87 -3.86 -17.31
C GLU A 198 25.89 -4.40 -16.29
N ALA A 199 26.12 -3.68 -15.19
CA ALA A 199 27.13 -4.04 -14.19
C ALA A 199 26.65 -5.07 -13.16
N LYS A 200 25.33 -5.21 -12.93
CA LYS A 200 24.80 -6.01 -11.82
C LYS A 200 23.60 -6.87 -12.24
N ASP A 201 23.55 -8.11 -11.73
CA ASP A 201 22.35 -8.95 -11.86
C ASP A 201 21.25 -8.45 -10.92
N LEU A 202 20.15 -7.95 -11.52
CA LEU A 202 19.00 -7.43 -10.80
C LEU A 202 18.25 -8.48 -9.97
N ASN A 203 18.51 -9.77 -10.19
CA ASN A 203 17.89 -10.85 -9.41
C ASN A 203 18.66 -11.15 -8.11
N ILE A 204 19.88 -10.65 -7.97
CA ILE A 204 20.77 -10.88 -6.81
C ILE A 204 20.92 -9.62 -5.96
N ILE A 205 20.81 -8.43 -6.57
CA ILE A 205 21.00 -7.17 -5.84
C ILE A 205 19.83 -6.88 -4.88
N THR A 206 20.17 -6.34 -3.72
CA THR A 206 19.19 -5.90 -2.71
C THR A 206 18.67 -4.51 -3.03
N LEU A 207 17.44 -4.23 -2.58
CA LEU A 207 16.80 -2.93 -2.71
C LEU A 207 17.65 -1.82 -2.05
N ASN A 208 18.22 -2.10 -0.88
CA ASN A 208 19.12 -1.17 -0.19
C ASN A 208 20.41 -0.90 -0.97
N GLY A 209 20.96 -1.92 -1.63
CA GLY A 209 22.16 -1.76 -2.45
C GLY A 209 21.94 -0.87 -3.68
N ILE A 210 20.74 -0.92 -4.28
CA ILE A 210 20.35 0.00 -5.34
C ILE A 210 20.16 1.41 -4.79
N CYS A 211 19.46 1.56 -3.67
CA CYS A 211 19.24 2.85 -3.03
C CYS A 211 20.56 3.56 -2.72
N GLY A 212 21.52 2.85 -2.11
CA GLY A 212 22.86 3.40 -1.86
C GLY A 212 23.56 3.88 -3.13
N SER A 213 23.51 3.10 -4.22
CA SER A 213 24.11 3.50 -5.51
C SER A 213 23.45 4.70 -6.16
N LEU A 214 22.15 4.92 -5.94
CA LEU A 214 21.42 6.08 -6.43
C LEU A 214 21.71 7.31 -5.58
N LEU A 215 21.78 7.16 -4.25
CA LEU A 215 22.13 8.23 -3.32
C LEU A 215 23.54 8.77 -3.57
N THR A 216 24.53 7.89 -3.76
CA THR A 216 25.89 8.33 -4.11
C THR A 216 25.89 9.18 -5.37
N HIS A 217 25.10 8.79 -6.38
CA HIS A 217 25.01 9.54 -7.62
C HIS A 217 24.27 10.87 -7.48
N GLU A 218 23.26 10.94 -6.61
CA GLU A 218 22.58 12.21 -6.32
C GLU A 218 23.53 13.21 -5.65
N ILE A 219 24.40 12.75 -4.75
CA ILE A 219 25.42 13.58 -4.10
C ILE A 219 26.42 14.10 -5.15
N GLU A 220 26.94 13.21 -6.01
CA GLU A 220 27.85 13.59 -7.10
C GLU A 220 27.22 14.66 -8.02
N LEU A 221 25.95 14.49 -8.41
CA LEU A 221 25.25 15.47 -9.26
C LEU A 221 25.07 16.84 -8.59
N LYS A 222 24.78 16.86 -7.29
CA LYS A 222 24.65 18.11 -6.53
C LYS A 222 26.00 18.84 -6.42
N GLU A 223 27.09 18.09 -6.21
CA GLU A 223 28.44 18.67 -6.20
C GLU A 223 28.83 19.25 -7.58
N GLU A 224 28.50 18.55 -8.67
CA GLU A 224 28.74 19.04 -10.04
C GLU A 224 27.91 20.30 -10.36
N GLU A 225 26.63 20.35 -9.99
CA GLU A 225 25.77 21.54 -10.15
C GLU A 225 26.33 22.74 -9.37
N GLU A 226 26.76 22.53 -8.11
CA GLU A 226 27.38 23.59 -7.30
C GLU A 226 28.69 24.10 -7.89
N GLU A 227 29.51 23.21 -8.49
CA GLU A 227 30.73 23.62 -9.18
C GLU A 227 30.45 24.41 -10.45
N GLU A 228 29.47 23.99 -11.26
CA GLU A 228 29.06 24.70 -12.48
C GLU A 228 28.52 26.09 -12.16
N ASP A 229 27.64 26.21 -11.16
CA ASP A 229 27.11 27.49 -10.70
C ASP A 229 28.22 28.43 -10.23
N GLN A 230 29.23 27.90 -9.52
CA GLN A 230 30.40 28.68 -9.11
C GLN A 230 31.27 29.10 -10.30
N ARG A 231 31.43 28.26 -11.32
CA ARG A 231 32.17 28.59 -12.55
C ARG A 231 31.44 29.67 -13.34
N GLU A 232 30.13 29.51 -13.57
CA GLU A 232 29.31 30.52 -14.22
C GLU A 232 29.32 31.86 -13.48
N ALA A 233 29.22 31.84 -12.15
CA ALA A 233 29.29 33.06 -11.34
C ALA A 233 30.67 33.75 -11.46
N LYS A 234 31.76 32.96 -11.51
CA LYS A 234 33.12 33.49 -11.74
C LYS A 234 33.27 34.07 -13.15
N GLU A 235 32.74 33.41 -14.17
CA GLU A 235 32.78 33.91 -15.55
C GLU A 235 31.94 35.17 -15.74
N LYS A 236 30.73 35.24 -15.16
CA LYS A 236 29.89 36.45 -15.16
C LYS A 236 30.63 37.61 -14.47
N LYS A 237 31.30 37.36 -13.33
CA LYS A 237 32.13 38.38 -12.65
C LYS A 237 33.32 38.84 -13.51
N LYS A 238 34.03 37.92 -14.16
CA LYS A 238 35.13 38.27 -15.08
C LYS A 238 34.64 39.08 -16.27
N SER A 239 33.51 38.70 -16.88
CA SER A 239 32.89 39.43 -17.99
C SER A 239 32.51 40.86 -17.59
N ILE A 240 31.97 41.06 -16.38
CA ILE A 240 31.67 42.39 -15.85
C ILE A 240 32.94 43.21 -15.64
N ALA A 241 33.99 42.61 -15.05
CA ALA A 241 35.27 43.30 -14.82
C ALA A 241 35.95 43.73 -16.13
N LEU A 242 35.94 42.87 -17.14
CA LEU A 242 36.54 43.13 -18.45
C LEU A 242 35.78 44.22 -19.22
N LYS A 243 34.45 44.27 -19.08
CA LYS A 243 33.63 45.37 -19.61
C LYS A 243 33.89 46.69 -18.89
N ALA A 244 34.16 46.65 -17.57
CA ALA A 244 34.47 47.85 -16.80
C ALA A 244 35.83 48.45 -17.19
N SER A 245 36.86 47.60 -17.39
CA SER A 245 38.20 48.06 -17.80
C SER A 245 38.21 48.64 -19.21
N ILE A 246 37.45 48.06 -20.16
CA ILE A 246 37.29 48.65 -21.50
C ILE A 246 36.63 50.02 -21.41
N LEU A 247 35.64 50.19 -20.54
CA LEU A 247 34.98 51.48 -20.35
C LEU A 247 35.95 52.52 -19.73
N GLU A 248 36.86 52.07 -18.88
CA GLU A 248 37.89 52.91 -18.25
C GLU A 248 38.97 53.33 -19.25
N GLU A 249 39.43 52.43 -20.13
CA GLU A 249 40.32 52.76 -21.25
C GLU A 249 39.64 53.69 -22.28
N GLU A 250 38.39 53.42 -22.68
CA GLU A 250 37.63 54.32 -23.56
C GLU A 250 37.42 55.71 -22.92
N LEU A 251 37.26 55.75 -21.60
CA LEU A 251 37.21 57.02 -20.87
C LEU A 251 38.57 57.69 -20.89
N GLU A 252 39.67 57.00 -20.55
CA GLU A 252 41.04 57.53 -20.56
C GLU A 252 41.47 58.06 -21.94
N GLU A 253 41.13 57.38 -23.03
CA GLU A 253 41.37 57.87 -24.40
C GLU A 253 40.60 59.17 -24.70
N LEU A 254 39.42 59.38 -24.10
CA LEU A 254 38.67 60.64 -24.19
C LEU A 254 39.23 61.76 -23.29
N PHE A 255 40.19 61.49 -22.41
CA PHE A 255 40.87 62.50 -21.58
C PHE A 255 42.18 63.02 -22.21
N TYR A 256 42.55 62.54 -23.41
CA TYR A 256 43.76 62.94 -24.15
C TYR A 256 43.46 63.73 -25.43
N ASP A 257 42.56 64.71 -25.40
CA ASP A 257 42.71 65.94 -26.19
C ASP A 257 41.68 66.98 -25.73
N ASP A 258 42.16 68.18 -25.42
CA ASP A 258 41.39 69.41 -25.16
C ASP A 258 40.59 69.51 -23.83
N ASP A 259 41.11 70.32 -22.89
CA ASP A 259 40.50 70.68 -21.60
C ASP A 259 39.06 71.25 -21.72
N GLU A 260 38.68 71.72 -22.91
CA GLU A 260 37.35 72.27 -23.21
C GLU A 260 36.26 71.18 -23.35
N GLU A 261 36.62 69.97 -23.80
CA GLU A 261 35.68 68.86 -23.96
C GLU A 261 35.37 68.18 -22.61
N LEU A 262 36.36 68.10 -21.72
CA LEU A 262 36.20 67.64 -20.33
C LEU A 262 35.19 68.47 -19.54
N ALA A 263 35.24 69.80 -19.71
CA ALA A 263 34.36 70.73 -19.05
C ALA A 263 32.89 70.54 -19.50
N LEU A 264 32.67 70.21 -20.78
CA LEU A 264 31.36 69.91 -21.34
C LEU A 264 30.80 68.57 -20.85
N ILE A 265 31.63 67.53 -20.75
CA ILE A 265 31.26 66.22 -20.21
C ILE A 265 30.92 66.34 -18.71
N ALA A 266 31.77 66.99 -17.90
CA ALA A 266 31.52 67.22 -16.48
C ALA A 266 30.25 68.07 -16.23
N ARG A 267 29.94 69.02 -17.13
CA ARG A 267 28.72 69.83 -17.07
C ARG A 267 27.48 69.05 -17.48
N LYS A 268 27.56 68.15 -18.47
CA LYS A 268 26.47 67.21 -18.83
C LYS A 268 26.22 66.20 -17.70
N PHE A 269 27.27 65.66 -17.09
CA PHE A 269 27.17 64.70 -15.99
C PHE A 269 26.53 65.32 -14.73
N ARG A 270 26.94 66.55 -14.34
CA ARG A 270 26.28 67.30 -13.26
C ARG A 270 24.79 67.59 -13.53
N LYS A 271 24.43 67.86 -14.79
CA LYS A 271 23.04 68.10 -15.20
C LYS A 271 22.18 66.83 -15.17
N LEU A 272 22.80 65.66 -15.33
CA LEU A 272 22.18 64.34 -15.26
C LEU A 272 22.01 63.89 -13.80
N MET A 273 23.01 64.14 -12.95
CA MET A 273 22.97 63.85 -11.52
C MET A 273 22.06 64.80 -10.72
N GLY A 274 21.84 66.04 -11.21
CA GLY A 274 20.88 66.98 -10.61
C GLY A 274 19.41 66.73 -10.95
N LYS A 275 19.09 65.71 -11.77
CA LYS A 275 17.71 65.35 -12.16
C LYS A 275 17.16 64.11 -11.46
N ARG A 276 17.88 63.56 -10.49
CA ARG A 276 17.38 62.54 -9.55
C ARG A 276 17.24 63.18 -8.16
N ASN A 277 16.20 63.98 -8.00
CA ASN A 277 15.50 64.26 -6.75
C ASN A 277 14.03 64.50 -7.11
#